data_AF-A0AA41YH87-F1
#
_entry.id   AF-A0AA41YH87-F1
#
_cell.length_a   1.000
_cell.length_b   1.000
_cell.length_c   1.000
_cell.angle_alpha   90.00
_cell.angle_beta   90.00
_cell.angle_gamma   90.00
#
_symmetry.space_group_name_H-M   'P 1'
#
loop_
_entity.id
_entity.type
_entity.pdbx_description
1 polymer ?
#
loop_
_entity_poly.entity_id
_entity_poly.type
_entity_poly.pdbx_seq_one_letter_code
_entity_poly.pdbx_strand_id
1 'polypeptide(L)'
;MPDHKMMERMAEKNMAADGPESAAPREGGPERRARITQGIMQRTGIDETMIAELVSIFYARVQLDPLLAPIFAEKVEDWDQHIEKLKAFWSSVALMSGRYHGQPMQAHLPLRIDASHFERWLDLFETTAEEVCPPAAAAHFMDRARRIADSLELGIASQRGEMRHQRRERSAGEVNVAAE
;
A
#
# COMPACT_ATOMS: atom_id res chain seq x y z
N MET A 1 -44.16 52.09 -32.10
CA MET A 1 -42.81 51.77 -31.59
C MET A 1 -42.85 51.99 -30.08
N PRO A 2 -42.79 50.96 -29.22
CA PRO A 2 -42.78 51.21 -27.79
C PRO A 2 -41.43 51.76 -27.32
N ASP A 3 -41.50 52.66 -26.33
CA ASP A 3 -40.46 53.57 -25.82
C ASP A 3 -39.26 52.90 -25.15
N HIS A 4 -38.06 53.47 -25.41
CA HIS A 4 -36.74 53.06 -24.88
C HIS A 4 -36.70 52.94 -23.34
N LYS A 5 -37.51 53.74 -22.64
CA LYS A 5 -37.57 53.76 -21.17
C LYS A 5 -38.20 52.50 -20.54
N MET A 6 -38.94 51.71 -21.32
CA MET A 6 -39.60 50.49 -20.82
C MET A 6 -38.66 49.27 -20.85
N MET A 7 -37.66 49.25 -21.74
CA MET A 7 -36.64 48.18 -21.77
C MET A 7 -35.57 48.36 -20.69
N GLU A 8 -35.28 49.59 -20.28
CA GLU A 8 -34.28 49.87 -19.23
C GLU A 8 -34.77 49.39 -17.85
N ARG A 9 -36.09 49.47 -17.57
CA ARG A 9 -36.68 48.98 -16.31
C ARG A 9 -36.81 47.45 -16.21
N MET A 10 -36.64 46.72 -17.30
CA MET A 10 -36.63 45.25 -17.30
C MET A 10 -35.22 44.67 -17.07
N ALA A 11 -34.17 45.49 -17.16
CA ALA A 11 -32.79 45.07 -16.92
C ALA A 11 -32.37 45.15 -15.44
N GLU A 12 -33.07 45.92 -14.60
CA GLU A 12 -32.67 46.14 -13.18
C GLU A 12 -33.35 45.19 -12.17
N LYS A 13 -34.24 44.29 -12.59
CA LYS A 13 -34.97 43.39 -11.68
C LYS A 13 -34.58 41.92 -11.83
N ASN A 14 -33.28 41.64 -11.79
CA ASN A 14 -32.74 40.29 -11.52
C ASN A 14 -31.36 40.34 -10.87
N MET A 15 -31.24 41.15 -9.81
CA MET A 15 -30.09 41.14 -8.90
C MET A 15 -30.59 40.81 -7.49
N ALA A 16 -30.76 39.51 -7.22
CA ALA A 16 -30.76 38.94 -5.87
C ALA A 16 -30.90 37.41 -5.95
N ALA A 17 -29.81 36.70 -6.26
CA ALA A 17 -29.50 35.37 -5.75
C ALA A 17 -28.21 34.88 -6.41
N ASP A 18 -27.07 35.16 -5.78
CA ASP A 18 -26.09 34.13 -5.48
C ASP A 18 -25.07 34.71 -4.49
N GLY A 19 -25.00 34.13 -3.30
CA GLY A 19 -24.02 34.52 -2.30
C GLY A 19 -22.61 34.12 -2.77
N PRO A 20 -21.54 34.56 -2.08
CA PRO A 20 -20.25 33.91 -2.26
C PRO A 20 -20.37 32.49 -1.69
N GLU A 21 -20.78 31.54 -2.52
CA GLU A 21 -20.57 30.14 -2.24
C GLU A 21 -19.07 29.97 -2.09
N SER A 22 -18.64 29.75 -0.84
CA SER A 22 -17.31 29.34 -0.48
C SER A 22 -17.07 27.95 -1.09
N ALA A 23 -16.82 27.92 -2.40
CA ALA A 23 -16.33 26.76 -3.09
C ALA A 23 -14.86 26.65 -2.72
N ALA A 24 -14.57 25.90 -1.65
CA ALA A 24 -13.24 25.36 -1.43
C ALA A 24 -12.72 24.80 -2.78
N PRO A 25 -11.48 25.14 -3.21
CA PRO A 25 -10.99 24.70 -4.50
C PRO A 25 -11.14 23.19 -4.65
N ARG A 26 -11.65 22.73 -5.80
CA ARG A 26 -11.68 21.29 -6.12
C ARG A 26 -10.24 20.79 -6.19
N GLU A 27 -9.77 20.25 -5.08
CA GLU A 27 -8.41 19.78 -4.90
C GLU A 27 -8.01 18.78 -5.99
N GLY A 28 -6.93 19.08 -6.72
CA GLY A 28 -6.41 18.20 -7.75
C GLY A 28 -5.84 16.90 -7.18
N GLY A 29 -5.74 15.85 -8.01
CA GLY A 29 -5.12 14.58 -7.62
C GLY A 29 -3.73 14.71 -6.96
N PRO A 30 -2.81 15.55 -7.47
CA PRO A 30 -1.51 15.78 -6.85
C PRO A 30 -1.58 16.42 -5.45
N GLU A 31 -2.44 17.44 -5.28
CA GLU A 31 -2.61 18.14 -4.00
C GLU A 31 -3.19 17.22 -2.93
N ARG A 32 -4.17 16.39 -3.32
CA ARG A 32 -4.77 15.40 -2.42
C ARG A 32 -3.73 14.41 -1.92
N ARG A 33 -2.86 13.92 -2.80
CA ARG A 33 -1.76 13.04 -2.40
C ARG A 33 -0.81 13.73 -1.43
N ALA A 34 -0.41 14.98 -1.73
CA ALA A 34 0.49 15.74 -0.87
C ALA A 34 -0.08 15.91 0.56
N ARG A 35 -1.37 16.26 0.69
CA ARG A 35 -2.02 16.35 2.01
C ARG A 35 -2.06 15.03 2.76
N ILE A 36 -2.35 13.92 2.06
CA ILE A 36 -2.35 12.59 2.68
C ILE A 36 -0.95 12.23 3.17
N THR A 37 0.08 12.40 2.32
CA THR A 37 1.48 12.15 2.66
C THR A 37 1.90 12.99 3.86
N GLN A 38 1.62 14.30 3.87
CA GLN A 38 1.94 15.16 4.99
C GLN A 38 1.24 14.71 6.28
N GLY A 39 -0.04 14.32 6.20
CA GLY A 39 -0.78 13.80 7.35
C GLY A 39 -0.20 12.49 7.88
N ILE A 40 0.32 11.62 7.02
CA ILE A 40 1.04 10.41 7.43
C ILE A 40 2.30 10.81 8.21
N MET A 41 3.16 11.63 7.60
CA MET A 41 4.42 12.06 8.20
C MET A 41 4.21 12.71 9.57
N GLN A 42 3.18 13.54 9.74
CA GLN A 42 2.87 14.18 11.01
C GLN A 42 2.43 13.18 12.09
N ARG A 43 1.67 12.14 11.74
CA ARG A 43 1.17 11.16 12.70
C ARG A 43 2.20 10.09 13.07
N THR A 44 3.09 9.74 12.14
CA THR A 44 4.02 8.63 12.30
C THR A 44 5.46 9.08 12.55
N GLY A 45 5.83 10.29 12.13
CA GLY A 45 7.22 10.76 12.13
C GLY A 45 8.06 10.16 11.00
N ILE A 46 7.46 9.43 10.05
CA ILE A 46 8.20 8.81 8.95
C ILE A 46 8.76 9.87 8.01
N ASP A 47 10.06 9.77 7.73
CA ASP A 47 10.76 10.50 6.69
C ASP A 47 11.66 9.55 5.87
N GLU A 48 12.40 10.11 4.91
CA GLU A 48 13.26 9.33 4.02
C GLU A 48 14.49 8.75 4.72
N THR A 49 14.98 9.39 5.77
CA THR A 49 16.10 8.91 6.58
C THR A 49 15.69 7.66 7.34
N MET A 50 14.52 7.69 7.99
CA MET A 50 13.96 6.56 8.71
C MET A 50 13.69 5.37 7.78
N ILE A 51 13.14 5.63 6.58
CA ILE A 51 12.96 4.57 5.58
C ILE A 51 14.31 3.96 5.19
N ALA A 52 15.32 4.79 4.93
CA ALA A 52 16.64 4.30 4.55
C ALA A 52 17.27 3.43 5.65
N GLU A 53 17.20 3.87 6.90
CA GLU A 53 17.72 3.14 8.07
C GLU A 53 17.01 1.80 8.28
N LEU A 54 15.67 1.82 8.35
CA LEU A 54 14.87 0.61 8.52
C LEU A 54 15.17 -0.41 7.42
N VAL A 55 15.16 0.00 6.15
CA VAL A 55 15.40 -0.89 5.01
C VAL A 55 16.82 -1.45 5.05
N SER A 56 17.82 -0.61 5.29
CA SER A 56 19.22 -1.06 5.33
C SER A 56 19.46 -2.07 6.46
N ILE A 57 18.96 -1.82 7.67
CA ILE A 57 19.13 -2.73 8.81
C ILE A 57 18.35 -4.03 8.57
N PHE A 58 17.11 -3.93 8.09
CA PHE A 58 16.28 -5.11 7.82
C PHE A 58 16.93 -6.04 6.80
N TYR A 59 17.40 -5.52 5.66
CA TYR A 59 18.00 -6.38 4.64
C TYR A 59 19.42 -6.86 4.99
N ALA A 60 20.13 -6.17 5.90
CA ALA A 60 21.34 -6.73 6.50
C ALA A 60 21.02 -8.00 7.32
N ARG A 61 19.87 -8.05 8.01
CA ARG A 61 19.40 -9.24 8.73
C ARG A 61 18.93 -10.35 7.78
N VAL A 62 18.20 -9.99 6.74
CA VAL A 62 17.75 -10.94 5.70
C VAL A 62 18.95 -11.67 5.06
N GLN A 63 20.06 -10.97 4.82
CA GLN A 63 21.29 -11.57 4.27
C GLN A 63 21.95 -12.60 5.19
N LEU A 64 21.68 -12.54 6.49
CA LEU A 64 22.23 -13.47 7.48
C LEU A 64 21.23 -14.56 7.88
N ASP A 65 19.98 -14.46 7.42
CA ASP A 65 18.94 -15.39 7.79
C ASP A 65 19.03 -16.71 7.00
N PRO A 66 19.11 -17.88 7.66
CA PRO A 66 19.30 -19.16 6.95
C PRO A 66 18.17 -19.54 5.98
N LEU A 67 16.94 -19.06 6.22
CA LEU A 67 15.78 -19.38 5.37
C LEU A 67 15.69 -18.39 4.20
N LEU A 68 15.90 -17.10 4.46
CA LEU A 68 15.72 -16.07 3.44
C LEU A 68 16.97 -15.83 2.59
N ALA A 69 18.17 -15.87 3.17
CA ALA A 69 19.41 -15.53 2.47
C ALA A 69 19.62 -16.33 1.18
N PRO A 70 19.34 -17.65 1.12
CA PRO A 70 19.49 -18.42 -0.13
C PRO A 70 18.59 -17.92 -1.28
N ILE A 71 17.39 -17.43 -0.98
CA ILE A 71 16.45 -16.92 -1.98
C ILE A 71 17.00 -15.63 -2.62
N PHE A 72 17.53 -14.73 -1.79
CA PHE A 72 18.11 -13.48 -2.27
C PHE A 72 19.45 -13.72 -2.99
N ALA A 73 20.29 -14.61 -2.49
CA ALA A 73 21.59 -14.94 -3.10
C ALA A 73 21.45 -15.49 -4.52
N GLU A 74 20.32 -16.13 -4.87
CA GLU A 74 20.04 -16.61 -6.23
C GLU A 74 19.71 -15.47 -7.22
N LYS A 75 19.29 -14.30 -6.74
CA LYS A 75 18.70 -13.23 -7.57
C LYS A 75 19.35 -11.87 -7.45
N VAL A 76 20.11 -11.62 -6.38
CA VAL A 76 20.70 -10.32 -6.06
C VAL A 76 22.21 -10.44 -6.15
N GLU A 77 22.77 -9.82 -7.18
CA GLU A 77 24.22 -9.72 -7.39
C GLU A 77 24.77 -8.41 -6.80
N ASP A 78 24.10 -7.29 -7.09
CA ASP A 78 24.43 -5.96 -6.59
C ASP A 78 23.48 -5.56 -5.45
N TRP A 79 23.96 -5.73 -4.22
CA TRP A 79 23.18 -5.39 -3.02
C TRP A 79 22.96 -3.89 -2.88
N ASP A 80 23.91 -3.04 -3.23
CA ASP A 80 23.77 -1.59 -3.08
C ASP A 80 22.65 -1.08 -3.99
N GLN A 81 22.65 -1.50 -5.26
CA GLN A 81 21.58 -1.16 -6.20
C GLN A 81 20.23 -1.74 -5.75
N HIS A 82 20.21 -2.97 -5.23
CA HIS A 82 18.99 -3.60 -4.75
C HIS A 82 18.38 -2.83 -3.56
N ILE A 83 19.21 -2.42 -2.60
CA ILE A 83 18.78 -1.65 -1.43
C ILE A 83 18.23 -0.28 -1.84
N GLU A 84 18.85 0.43 -2.79
CA GLU A 84 18.31 1.72 -3.26
C GLU A 84 16.93 1.57 -3.91
N LYS A 85 16.72 0.49 -4.69
CA LYS A 85 15.40 0.16 -5.24
C LYS A 85 14.38 -0.12 -4.13
N LEU A 86 14.78 -0.79 -3.06
CA LEU A 86 13.92 -1.11 -1.92
C LEU A 86 13.59 0.11 -1.07
N LYS A 87 14.52 1.07 -0.92
CA LYS A 87 14.22 2.37 -0.28
C LYS A 87 13.16 3.14 -1.07
N ALA A 88 13.29 3.19 -2.40
CA ALA A 88 12.27 3.79 -3.26
C ALA A 88 10.91 3.07 -3.14
N PHE A 89 10.93 1.74 -3.08
CA PHE A 89 9.72 0.92 -2.87
C PHE A 89 9.03 1.28 -1.56
N TRP A 90 9.77 1.26 -0.45
CA TRP A 90 9.21 1.54 0.87
C TRP A 90 8.73 2.97 1.03
N SER A 91 9.35 3.94 0.36
CA SER A 91 8.82 5.30 0.31
C SER A 91 7.53 5.41 -0.49
N SER A 92 7.40 4.72 -1.62
CA SER A 92 6.11 4.63 -2.33
C SER A 92 5.03 3.99 -1.45
N VAL A 93 5.39 2.94 -0.70
CA VAL A 93 4.47 2.19 0.16
C VAL A 93 4.05 3.00 1.40
N ALA A 94 5.00 3.60 2.11
CA ALA A 94 4.76 4.31 3.36
C ALA A 94 4.22 5.72 3.15
N LEU A 95 4.75 6.45 2.16
CA LEU A 95 4.51 7.87 1.95
C LEU A 95 3.82 8.22 0.63
N MET A 96 3.45 7.23 -0.20
CA MET A 96 2.80 7.46 -1.50
C MET A 96 3.64 8.35 -2.44
N SER A 97 4.97 8.30 -2.32
CA SER A 97 5.87 9.20 -3.05
C SER A 97 5.94 8.94 -4.56
N GLY A 98 5.59 7.73 -5.00
CA GLY A 98 5.65 7.34 -6.41
C GLY A 98 7.06 7.15 -6.95
N ARG A 99 8.08 7.00 -6.09
CA ARG A 99 9.49 6.83 -6.53
C ARG A 99 9.77 5.44 -7.11
N TYR A 100 9.02 4.43 -6.68
CA TYR A 100 9.12 3.07 -7.20
C TYR A 100 8.16 2.80 -8.36
N HIS A 101 8.69 2.20 -9.43
CA HIS A 101 7.98 1.91 -10.68
C HIS A 101 8.06 0.42 -11.09
N GLY A 102 8.51 -0.45 -10.18
CA GLY A 102 8.64 -1.88 -10.46
C GLY A 102 7.33 -2.66 -10.32
N GLN A 103 7.40 -3.96 -10.61
CA GLN A 103 6.27 -4.89 -10.52
C GLN A 103 6.58 -5.99 -9.50
N PRO A 104 6.23 -5.81 -8.21
CA PRO A 104 6.62 -6.74 -7.15
C PRO A 104 6.18 -8.17 -7.43
N MET A 105 4.91 -8.39 -7.80
CA MET A 105 4.39 -9.73 -8.09
C MET A 105 5.23 -10.48 -9.14
N GLN A 106 5.57 -9.82 -10.26
CA GLN A 106 6.36 -10.44 -11.34
C GLN A 106 7.77 -10.83 -10.89
N ALA A 107 8.36 -10.06 -9.95
CA ALA A 107 9.65 -10.39 -9.39
C ALA A 107 9.61 -11.61 -8.43
N HIS A 108 8.48 -11.85 -7.76
CA HIS A 108 8.34 -12.92 -6.76
C HIS A 108 7.81 -14.25 -7.33
N LEU A 109 7.01 -14.21 -8.40
CA LEU A 109 6.47 -15.42 -9.06
C LEU A 109 7.49 -16.53 -9.37
N PRO A 110 8.69 -16.25 -9.93
CA PRO A 110 9.65 -17.30 -10.25
C PRO A 110 10.42 -17.84 -9.04
N LEU A 111 10.28 -17.25 -7.85
CA LEU A 111 11.04 -17.63 -6.66
C LEU A 111 10.42 -18.85 -5.97
N ARG A 112 11.24 -19.76 -5.46
CA ARG A 112 10.76 -20.90 -4.66
C ARG A 112 10.48 -20.47 -3.21
N ILE A 113 9.43 -19.68 -3.03
CA ILE A 113 8.95 -19.19 -1.74
C ILE A 113 7.55 -19.75 -1.43
N ASP A 114 7.26 -19.88 -0.15
CA ASP A 114 6.01 -20.35 0.45
C ASP A 114 5.67 -19.53 1.72
N ALA A 115 4.61 -19.90 2.43
CA ALA A 115 4.15 -19.23 3.64
C ALA A 115 5.26 -19.03 4.69
N SER A 116 6.13 -20.02 4.89
CA SER A 116 7.19 -19.94 5.91
C SER A 116 8.21 -18.84 5.62
N HIS A 117 8.45 -18.53 4.34
CA HIS A 117 9.33 -17.44 3.94
C HIS A 117 8.69 -16.08 4.23
N PHE A 118 7.37 -15.94 3.99
CA PHE A 118 6.65 -14.70 4.28
C PHE A 118 6.55 -14.46 5.79
N GLU A 119 6.21 -15.48 6.58
CA GLU A 119 6.21 -15.42 8.05
C GLU A 119 7.57 -14.96 8.57
N ARG A 120 8.66 -15.62 8.14
CA ARG A 120 10.01 -15.26 8.58
C ARG A 120 10.41 -13.84 8.19
N TRP A 121 10.06 -13.42 6.98
CA TRP A 121 10.33 -12.07 6.50
C TRP A 121 9.56 -11.02 7.33
N LEU A 122 8.31 -11.29 7.68
CA LEU A 122 7.49 -10.42 8.53
C LEU A 122 8.03 -10.33 9.95
N ASP A 123 8.45 -11.45 10.56
CA ASP A 123 9.02 -11.48 11.90
C ASP A 123 10.30 -10.61 12.00
N LEU A 124 11.19 -10.76 11.02
CA LEU A 124 12.42 -9.96 10.94
C LEU A 124 12.10 -8.48 10.71
N PHE A 125 11.08 -8.19 9.89
CA PHE A 125 10.68 -6.82 9.59
C PHE A 125 10.05 -6.15 10.82
N GLU A 126 9.18 -6.86 11.56
CA GLU A 126 8.57 -6.39 12.81
C GLU A 126 9.63 -6.10 13.85
N THR A 127 10.52 -7.06 14.12
CA THR A 127 11.63 -6.89 15.07
C THR A 127 12.48 -5.67 14.72
N THR A 128 12.78 -5.48 13.43
CA THR A 128 13.58 -4.33 13.00
C THR A 128 12.83 -3.02 13.14
N ALA A 129 11.55 -2.98 12.76
CA ALA A 129 10.73 -1.78 12.86
C ALA A 129 10.55 -1.34 14.31
N GLU A 130 10.31 -2.28 15.23
CA GLU A 130 10.17 -1.98 16.66
C GLU A 130 11.45 -1.42 17.30
N GLU A 131 12.62 -1.86 16.82
CA GLU A 131 13.91 -1.40 17.34
C GLU A 131 14.31 -0.01 16.83
N VAL A 132 14.00 0.31 15.57
CA VAL A 132 14.56 1.51 14.90
C VAL A 132 13.54 2.62 14.67
N CYS A 133 12.24 2.33 14.81
CA CYS A 133 11.18 3.29 14.56
C CYS A 133 10.38 3.62 15.83
N PRO A 134 9.83 4.85 15.95
CA PRO A 134 8.79 5.14 16.92
C PRO A 134 7.58 4.20 16.74
N PRO A 135 6.82 3.88 17.81
CA PRO A 135 5.71 2.92 17.73
C PRO A 135 4.68 3.21 16.63
N ALA A 136 4.35 4.48 16.40
CA ALA A 136 3.40 4.88 15.35
C ALA A 136 3.94 4.61 13.93
N ALA A 137 5.25 4.79 13.71
CA ALA A 137 5.89 4.46 12.45
C ALA A 137 5.99 2.94 12.26
N ALA A 138 6.43 2.20 13.29
CA ALA A 138 6.53 0.75 13.25
C ALA A 138 5.18 0.10 12.89
N ALA A 139 4.09 0.50 13.57
CA ALA A 139 2.74 0.03 13.26
C ALA A 139 2.32 0.34 11.81
N HIS A 140 2.61 1.55 11.32
CA HIS A 140 2.27 1.96 9.95
C HIS A 140 3.02 1.17 8.87
N PHE A 141 4.29 0.84 9.13
CA PHE A 141 5.09 -0.04 8.26
C PHE A 141 4.57 -1.48 8.31
N MET A 142 4.29 -2.01 9.50
CA MET A 142 3.79 -3.38 9.68
C MET A 142 2.44 -3.61 9.01
N ASP A 143 1.51 -2.67 9.11
CA ASP A 143 0.22 -2.74 8.41
C ASP A 143 0.37 -2.89 6.89
N ARG A 144 1.39 -2.25 6.32
CA ARG A 144 1.69 -2.32 4.88
C ARG A 144 2.44 -3.59 4.53
N ALA A 145 3.41 -3.97 5.35
CA ALA A 145 4.20 -5.20 5.20
C ALA A 145 3.28 -6.42 5.11
N ARG A 146 2.34 -6.56 6.06
CA ARG A 146 1.34 -7.65 6.09
C ARG A 146 0.49 -7.69 4.82
N ARG A 147 -0.08 -6.55 4.42
CA ARG A 147 -0.90 -6.47 3.18
C ARG A 147 -0.11 -6.84 1.92
N ILE A 148 1.18 -6.49 1.86
CA ILE A 148 2.05 -6.86 0.74
C ILE A 148 2.32 -8.36 0.75
N ALA A 149 2.67 -8.93 1.91
CA ALA A 149 2.90 -10.36 2.07
C ALA A 149 1.65 -11.17 1.68
N ASP A 150 0.48 -10.84 2.26
CA ASP A 150 -0.79 -11.49 1.96
C ASP A 150 -1.12 -11.49 0.46
N SER A 151 -0.91 -10.34 -0.20
CA SER A 151 -1.18 -10.18 -1.63
C SER A 151 -0.22 -10.98 -2.50
N LEU A 152 1.08 -10.99 -2.15
CA LEU A 152 2.09 -11.76 -2.86
C LEU A 152 1.86 -13.26 -2.70
N GLU A 153 1.66 -13.72 -1.47
CA GLU A 153 1.42 -15.13 -1.15
C GLU A 153 0.18 -15.64 -1.88
N LEU A 154 -0.96 -14.94 -1.77
CA LEU A 154 -2.20 -15.31 -2.44
C LEU A 154 -2.04 -15.32 -3.97
N GLY A 155 -1.36 -14.33 -4.53
CA GLY A 155 -1.15 -14.24 -5.97
C GLY A 155 -0.25 -15.35 -6.52
N ILE A 156 0.78 -15.73 -5.77
CA ILE A 156 1.69 -16.83 -6.11
C ILE A 156 0.95 -18.17 -6.03
N ALA A 157 0.26 -18.44 -4.92
CA ALA A 157 -0.52 -19.67 -4.75
C ALA A 157 -1.61 -19.84 -5.83
N SER A 158 -2.24 -18.73 -6.22
CA SER A 158 -3.23 -18.70 -7.30
C SER A 158 -2.62 -19.07 -8.65
N GLN A 159 -1.47 -18.50 -9.00
CA GLN A 159 -0.79 -18.79 -10.28
C GLN A 159 -0.21 -20.21 -10.34
N ARG A 160 0.18 -20.79 -9.20
CA ARG A 160 0.67 -22.18 -9.12
C ARG A 160 -0.44 -23.22 -9.16
N GLY A 161 -1.71 -22.81 -9.12
CA GLY A 161 -2.85 -23.72 -9.09
C GLY A 161 -3.04 -24.43 -7.75
N GLU A 162 -2.34 -23.98 -6.71
CA GLU A 162 -2.46 -24.47 -5.32
C GLU A 162 -3.80 -24.03 -4.69
N MET A 163 -4.44 -23.00 -5.27
CA MET A 163 -5.83 -22.60 -5.01
C MET A 163 -6.87 -23.53 -5.68
N ARG A 164 -6.68 -24.85 -5.64
CA ARG A 164 -7.73 -25.82 -6.05
C ARG A 164 -8.16 -26.65 -4.84
N HIS A 165 -9.40 -26.37 -4.39
CA HIS A 165 -10.26 -27.11 -3.44
C HIS A 165 -10.27 -26.73 -1.94
N GLN A 166 -10.91 -25.60 -1.58
CA GLN A 166 -11.69 -25.50 -0.32
C GLN A 166 -13.22 -25.46 -0.53
N ARG A 167 -13.70 -25.53 -1.78
CA ARG A 167 -15.14 -25.53 -2.12
C ARG A 167 -15.75 -26.94 -2.27
N ARG A 168 -15.19 -27.98 -1.66
CA ARG A 168 -15.78 -29.34 -1.73
C ARG A 168 -16.08 -30.03 -0.40
N GLU A 169 -15.80 -29.42 0.74
CA GLU A 169 -16.02 -30.07 2.05
C GLU A 169 -17.05 -29.36 2.96
N ARG A 170 -17.85 -28.42 2.41
CA ARG A 170 -19.00 -27.80 3.12
C ARG A 170 -20.37 -28.17 2.52
N SER A 171 -20.51 -29.37 1.97
CA SER A 171 -21.83 -29.94 1.64
C SER A 171 -21.77 -31.47 1.63
N ALA A 172 -21.62 -32.05 2.82
CA ALA A 172 -22.04 -33.42 3.12
C ALA A 172 -22.02 -33.61 4.65
N GLY A 173 -22.83 -32.82 5.35
CA GLY A 173 -22.99 -32.94 6.80
C GLY A 173 -24.35 -32.39 7.19
N GLU A 174 -25.22 -33.31 7.65
CA GLU A 174 -26.53 -33.11 8.30
C GLU A 174 -27.67 -32.68 7.34
N VAL A 175 -28.83 -33.35 7.28
CA VAL A 175 -29.66 -33.97 8.32
C VAL A 175 -30.59 -35.07 7.77
N ASN A 176 -30.92 -35.99 8.68
CA ASN A 176 -31.85 -37.12 8.61
C ASN A 176 -33.35 -36.70 8.58
N VAL A 177 -34.24 -37.67 8.30
CA VAL A 177 -35.60 -37.91 8.89
C VAL A 177 -36.76 -38.13 7.88
N ALA A 178 -37.25 -39.39 7.91
CA ALA A 178 -38.63 -39.94 7.80
C ALA A 178 -39.48 -39.87 6.52
N ALA A 179 -39.91 -41.08 6.09
CA ALA A 179 -41.19 -41.54 5.48
C ALA A 179 -40.83 -42.75 4.58
N GLU A 180 -41.34 -43.97 4.68
CA GLU A 180 -42.60 -44.55 5.20
C GLU A 180 -42.33 -45.95 5.80
#